data_AF-A0A6F9Y3J9-F1
#
_entry.id   AF-A0A6F9Y3J9-F1
#
_cell.length_a   1.000
_cell.length_b   1.000
_cell.length_c   1.000
_cell.angle_alpha   90.00
_cell.angle_beta   90.00
_cell.angle_gamma   90.00
#
_symmetry.space_group_name_H-M   'P 1'
#
loop_
_entity.id
_entity.type
_entity.pdbx_description
1 polymer ?
#
loop_
_entity_poly.entity_id
_entity_poly.type
_entity_poly.pdbx_seq_one_letter_code
_entity_poly.pdbx_strand_id
1 'polypeptide(L)'
;MAYRDNTPITAEDVESLSKIISVGNVDQVALQVAKWLREKMYGNDVREALAQWTIFTAKIAEYLVNDEAAFKLDVLRTKNDLVARQTQVESRQTDLENAFKSVISNATKDSEVILARSSSRYGAYLTLDDRIEYLEQLIGTYVPSGFTVTIKHNQNRNPDVKVRYYEYALGTEPDGIGTGPKGSFGGTNNVDVPTTVEYKDANTVLVHLPTNYRLTGAPIFEQDKWRLIDGYKTLSFDLGTVDTTAAIKGNSGNSTSQDNNVITAPQNLHATAINDTTEKLIWE
;
A
#
# COMPACT_ATOMS: atom_id res chain seq x y z
N MET A 1 -44.43 78.59 -8.34
CA MET A 1 -43.01 78.95 -8.55
C MET A 1 -42.26 77.68 -8.93
N ALA A 2 -41.58 77.67 -10.08
CA ALA A 2 -40.66 76.58 -10.41
C ALA A 2 -39.39 76.73 -9.56
N TYR A 3 -38.96 75.65 -8.92
CA TYR A 3 -37.71 75.63 -8.16
C TYR A 3 -36.53 75.98 -9.08
N ARG A 4 -35.69 76.94 -8.69
CA ARG A 4 -34.44 77.31 -9.38
C ARG A 4 -33.29 77.22 -8.38
N ASP A 5 -32.35 76.31 -8.63
CA ASP A 5 -31.07 76.22 -7.91
C ASP A 5 -30.00 76.93 -8.75
N ASN A 6 -29.46 78.04 -8.22
CA ASN A 6 -28.39 78.80 -8.88
C ASN A 6 -26.99 78.20 -8.65
N THR A 7 -26.91 77.09 -7.92
CA THR A 7 -25.70 76.33 -7.59
C THR A 7 -25.82 74.85 -7.98
N PRO A 8 -26.27 74.49 -9.20
CA PRO A 8 -26.54 73.09 -9.55
C PRO A 8 -25.25 72.27 -9.53
N ILE A 9 -25.33 71.03 -9.04
CA ILE A 9 -24.24 70.06 -9.17
C ILE A 9 -24.22 69.63 -10.64
N THR A 10 -23.07 69.79 -11.30
CA THR A 10 -22.93 69.47 -12.73
C THR A 10 -22.65 67.98 -12.94
N ALA A 11 -22.75 67.50 -14.19
CA ALA A 11 -22.37 66.13 -14.51
C ALA A 11 -20.87 65.87 -14.29
N GLU A 12 -20.02 66.87 -14.57
CA GLU A 12 -18.57 66.81 -14.35
C GLU A 12 -18.23 66.69 -12.85
N ASP A 13 -18.98 67.38 -11.99
CA ASP A 13 -18.84 67.28 -10.53
C ASP A 13 -19.12 65.84 -10.03
N VAL A 14 -20.16 65.20 -10.58
CA VAL A 14 -20.53 63.81 -10.23
C VAL A 14 -19.47 62.82 -10.73
N GLU A 15 -18.94 63.03 -11.93
CA GLU A 15 -17.89 62.18 -12.50
C GLU A 15 -16.57 62.30 -11.70
N SER A 16 -16.20 63.53 -11.31
CA SER A 16 -15.07 63.81 -10.42
C SER A 16 -15.18 63.06 -9.08
N LEU A 17 -16.34 63.14 -8.42
CA LEU A 17 -16.57 62.39 -7.18
C LEU A 17 -16.49 60.88 -7.40
N SER A 18 -17.08 60.38 -8.48
CA SER A 18 -17.06 58.93 -8.79
C SER A 18 -15.63 58.41 -8.94
N LYS A 19 -14.72 59.24 -9.48
CA LYS A 19 -13.29 58.92 -9.59
C LYS A 19 -12.55 58.94 -8.25
N ILE A 20 -12.92 59.82 -7.32
CA ILE A 20 -12.29 59.83 -5.98
C ILE A 20 -12.82 58.67 -5.12
N ILE A 21 -14.11 58.35 -5.25
CA ILE A 21 -14.73 57.18 -4.60
C ILE A 21 -14.05 55.88 -5.03
N SER A 22 -13.72 55.72 -6.32
CA SER A 22 -13.05 54.51 -6.82
C SER A 22 -11.60 54.36 -6.33
N VAL A 23 -10.98 55.44 -5.84
CA VAL A 23 -9.65 55.44 -5.21
C VAL A 23 -9.73 55.19 -3.69
N GLY A 24 -10.94 55.11 -3.13
CA GLY A 24 -11.17 54.78 -1.70
C GLY A 24 -10.96 55.95 -0.74
N ASN A 25 -10.84 57.19 -1.24
CA ASN A 25 -10.64 58.38 -0.40
C ASN A 25 -11.97 59.01 0.02
N VAL A 26 -12.72 58.25 0.85
CA VAL A 26 -14.09 58.58 1.27
C VAL A 26 -14.16 59.90 2.05
N ASP A 27 -13.10 60.26 2.77
CA ASP A 27 -12.98 61.51 3.52
C ASP A 27 -12.98 62.75 2.61
N GLN A 28 -12.18 62.74 1.54
CA GLN A 28 -12.13 63.86 0.60
C GLN A 28 -13.47 64.05 -0.12
N VAL A 29 -14.15 62.95 -0.46
CA VAL A 29 -15.49 62.94 -1.05
C VAL A 29 -16.50 63.56 -0.08
N ALA A 30 -16.49 63.14 1.18
CA ALA A 30 -17.42 63.64 2.20
C ALA A 30 -17.22 65.13 2.49
N LEU A 31 -15.97 65.60 2.54
CA LEU A 31 -15.64 67.02 2.69
C LEU A 31 -16.15 67.85 1.49
N GLN A 32 -16.01 67.33 0.28
CA GLN A 32 -16.47 67.99 -0.94
C GLN A 32 -18.00 68.07 -1.00
N VAL A 33 -18.70 66.98 -0.66
CA VAL A 33 -20.18 66.96 -0.61
C VAL A 33 -20.70 67.88 0.49
N ALA A 34 -20.07 67.88 1.68
CA ALA A 34 -20.42 68.78 2.77
C ALA A 34 -20.22 70.26 2.39
N LYS A 35 -19.16 70.58 1.62
CA LYS A 35 -18.93 71.93 1.10
C LYS A 35 -20.06 72.36 0.15
N TRP A 36 -20.44 71.52 -0.81
CA TRP A 36 -21.53 71.82 -1.73
C TRP A 36 -22.88 71.99 -1.02
N LEU A 37 -23.16 71.19 0.00
CA LEU A 37 -24.37 71.34 0.82
C LEU A 37 -24.41 72.71 1.50
N ARG A 38 -23.28 73.18 2.05
CA ARG A 38 -23.20 74.50 2.70
C ARG A 38 -23.44 75.64 1.71
N GLU A 39 -22.95 75.51 0.49
CA GLU A 39 -23.01 76.55 -0.56
C GLU A 39 -24.38 76.69 -1.26
N LYS A 40 -25.34 75.78 -1.04
CA LYS A 40 -26.68 75.91 -1.65
C LYS A 40 -27.46 77.10 -1.08
N MET A 41 -28.44 77.58 -1.84
CA MET A 41 -29.10 78.87 -1.60
C MET A 41 -30.12 78.91 -0.43
N TYR A 42 -30.86 77.83 -0.14
CA TYR A 42 -32.00 77.85 0.81
C TYR A 42 -31.98 76.76 1.89
N GLY A 43 -32.44 77.06 3.11
CA GLY A 43 -32.50 76.11 4.24
C GLY A 43 -31.21 75.96 5.06
N ASN A 44 -30.63 77.07 5.53
CA ASN A 44 -29.30 77.14 6.15
C ASN A 44 -29.03 76.04 7.21
N ASP A 45 -29.92 75.90 8.19
CA ASP A 45 -29.73 74.96 9.30
C ASP A 45 -29.86 73.49 8.85
N VAL A 46 -30.78 73.23 7.92
CA VAL A 46 -30.99 71.87 7.36
C VAL A 46 -29.77 71.44 6.55
N ARG A 47 -29.16 72.36 5.81
CA ARG A 47 -27.96 72.07 5.01
C ARG A 47 -26.73 71.86 5.87
N GLU A 48 -26.56 72.64 6.94
CA GLU A 48 -25.46 72.42 7.88
C GLU A 48 -25.63 71.09 8.60
N ALA A 49 -26.84 70.74 9.04
CA ALA A 49 -27.13 69.43 9.64
C ALA A 49 -26.79 68.27 8.69
N LEU A 50 -27.17 68.39 7.40
CA LEU A 50 -26.84 67.39 6.38
C LEU A 50 -25.34 67.33 6.08
N ALA A 51 -24.66 68.48 6.00
CA ALA A 51 -23.21 68.55 5.77
C ALA A 51 -22.42 67.88 6.92
N GLN A 52 -22.83 68.13 8.18
CA GLN A 52 -22.26 67.48 9.35
C GLN A 52 -22.55 65.98 9.36
N TRP A 53 -23.76 65.56 8.97
CA TRP A 53 -24.13 64.14 8.85
C TRP A 53 -23.28 63.40 7.81
N THR A 54 -23.00 64.01 6.66
CA THR A 54 -22.12 63.44 5.63
C THR A 54 -20.70 63.21 6.16
N ILE A 55 -20.12 64.19 6.86
CA ILE A 55 -18.79 64.06 7.47
C ILE A 55 -18.79 62.98 8.56
N PHE A 56 -19.81 62.99 9.44
CA PHE A 56 -19.94 62.01 10.52
C PHE A 56 -20.05 60.57 10.00
N THR A 57 -20.86 60.35 8.96
CA THR A 57 -21.04 59.01 8.36
C THR A 57 -19.75 58.51 7.69
N ALA A 58 -18.99 59.40 7.06
CA ALA A 58 -17.68 59.04 6.48
C ALA A 58 -16.67 58.62 7.55
N LYS A 59 -16.64 59.33 8.70
CA LYS A 59 -15.81 58.95 9.84
C LYS A 59 -16.19 57.61 10.48
N ILE A 60 -17.49 57.32 10.55
CA ILE A 60 -17.95 55.98 10.97
C ILE A 60 -17.48 54.90 10.00
N ALA A 61 -17.60 55.14 8.69
CA ALA A 61 -17.17 54.18 7.68
C ALA A 61 -15.65 53.93 7.70
N GLU A 62 -14.85 55.00 7.85
CA GLU A 62 -13.39 54.90 8.00
C GLU A 62 -12.99 54.06 9.22
N TYR A 63 -13.64 54.31 10.37
CA TYR A 63 -13.41 53.55 11.61
C TYR A 63 -13.71 52.05 11.40
N LEU A 64 -14.86 51.71 10.80
CA LEU A 64 -15.25 50.32 10.55
C LEU A 64 -14.29 49.60 9.57
N VAL A 65 -13.85 50.29 8.50
CA VAL A 65 -12.94 49.71 7.51
C VAL A 65 -11.54 49.49 8.07
N ASN A 66 -11.03 50.44 8.87
CA ASN A 66 -9.73 50.30 9.52
C ASN A 66 -9.74 49.15 10.54
N ASP A 67 -10.81 49.00 11.32
CA ASP A 67 -10.98 47.88 12.24
C ASP A 67 -11.09 46.54 11.50
N GLU A 68 -11.80 46.49 10.36
CA GLU A 68 -11.87 45.28 9.52
C GLU A 68 -10.50 44.90 8.93
N ALA A 69 -9.72 45.88 8.47
CA ALA A 69 -8.38 45.65 7.92
C ALA A 69 -7.40 45.18 9.02
N ALA A 70 -7.45 45.80 10.20
CA ALA A 70 -6.67 45.39 11.36
C ALA A 70 -7.04 43.96 11.80
N PHE A 71 -8.33 43.65 11.85
CA PHE A 71 -8.84 42.31 12.16
C PHE A 71 -8.38 41.27 11.14
N LYS A 72 -8.48 41.57 9.83
CA LYS A 72 -7.99 40.67 8.77
C LYS A 72 -6.49 40.39 8.92
N LEU A 73 -5.69 41.41 9.22
CA LEU A 73 -4.26 41.25 9.44
C LEU A 73 -3.97 40.38 10.67
N ASP A 74 -4.70 40.57 11.76
CA ASP A 74 -4.53 39.81 13.00
C ASP A 74 -4.93 38.33 12.83
N VAL A 75 -6.03 38.07 12.11
CA VAL A 75 -6.44 36.72 11.70
C VAL A 75 -5.37 36.06 10.83
N LEU A 76 -4.78 36.79 9.89
CA LEU A 76 -3.77 36.26 8.99
C LEU A 76 -2.46 35.93 9.71
N ARG A 77 -2.04 36.77 10.67
CA ARG A 77 -0.92 36.50 11.59
C ARG A 77 -1.19 35.28 12.44
N THR A 78 -2.36 35.23 13.09
CA THR A 78 -2.77 34.10 13.93
C THR A 78 -2.79 32.79 13.14
N LYS A 79 -3.30 32.81 11.90
CA LYS A 79 -3.28 31.65 11.01
C LYS A 79 -1.86 31.19 10.70
N ASN A 80 -0.95 32.11 10.37
CA ASN A 80 0.44 31.76 10.08
C ASN A 80 1.14 31.17 11.30
N ASP A 81 0.91 31.72 12.49
CA ASP A 81 1.45 31.21 13.75
C ASP A 81 0.90 29.81 14.08
N LEU A 82 -0.40 29.58 13.86
CA LEU A 82 -1.02 28.26 14.02
C LEU A 82 -0.39 27.22 13.09
N VAL A 83 -0.18 27.56 11.82
CA VAL A 83 0.48 26.67 10.84
C VAL A 83 1.92 26.37 11.26
N ALA A 84 2.68 27.39 11.66
CA ALA A 84 4.07 27.20 12.12
C ALA A 84 4.14 26.29 13.36
N ARG A 85 3.23 26.49 14.34
CA ARG A 85 3.13 25.63 15.52
C ARG A 85 2.73 24.20 15.16
N GLN A 86 1.82 24.02 14.21
CA GLN A 86 1.44 22.68 13.76
C GLN A 86 2.63 21.94 13.15
N THR A 87 3.39 22.58 12.26
CA THR A 87 4.61 21.99 11.69
C THR A 87 5.64 21.62 12.76
N GLN A 88 5.82 22.48 13.77
CA GLN A 88 6.70 22.16 14.90
C GLN A 88 6.21 20.96 15.73
N VAL A 89 4.90 20.83 15.94
CA VAL A 89 4.31 19.68 16.65
C VAL A 89 4.51 18.40 15.86
N GLU A 90 4.26 18.42 14.55
CA GLU A 90 4.46 17.27 13.65
C GLU A 90 5.93 16.83 13.61
N SER A 91 6.87 17.78 13.56
CA SER A 91 8.30 17.49 13.65
C SER A 91 8.64 16.84 15.00
N ARG A 92 8.17 17.42 16.12
CA ARG A 92 8.43 16.87 17.46
C ARG A 92 7.83 15.49 17.64
N GLN A 93 6.66 15.23 17.06
CA GLN A 93 6.04 13.91 17.08
C GLN A 93 6.88 12.90 16.29
N THR A 94 7.38 13.29 15.11
CA THR A 94 8.28 12.47 14.29
C THR A 94 9.58 12.16 15.05
N ASP A 95 10.17 13.17 15.71
CA ASP A 95 11.37 13.02 16.51
C ASP A 95 11.13 12.11 17.72
N LEU A 96 9.97 12.25 18.39
CA LEU A 96 9.56 11.37 19.49
C LEU A 96 9.34 9.93 19.03
N GLU A 97 8.72 9.71 17.86
CA GLU A 97 8.53 8.38 17.29
C GLU A 97 9.88 7.75 16.93
N ASN A 98 10.80 8.52 16.36
CA ASN A 98 12.14 8.04 16.03
C ASN A 98 12.97 7.78 17.28
N ALA A 99 12.90 8.64 18.30
CA ALA A 99 13.52 8.43 19.59
C ALA A 99 12.92 7.22 20.31
N PHE A 100 11.61 7.01 20.24
CA PHE A 100 10.94 5.84 20.81
C PHE A 100 11.35 4.56 20.09
N LYS A 101 11.40 4.56 18.75
CA LYS A 101 11.96 3.45 17.95
C LYS A 101 13.43 3.17 18.30
N SER A 102 14.24 4.22 18.51
CA SER A 102 15.65 4.10 18.89
C SER A 102 15.82 3.57 20.33
N VAL A 103 15.00 4.02 21.28
CA VAL A 103 14.97 3.49 22.65
C VAL A 103 14.51 2.04 22.64
N ILE A 104 13.48 1.69 21.87
CA ILE A 104 13.06 0.29 21.64
C ILE A 104 14.24 -0.54 21.12
N SER A 105 14.91 -0.11 20.05
CA SER A 105 16.07 -0.82 19.49
C SER A 105 17.22 -1.04 20.48
N ASN A 106 17.33 -0.22 21.53
CA ASN A 106 18.44 -0.26 22.49
C ASN A 106 18.03 -0.73 23.91
N ALA A 107 16.73 -0.81 24.24
CA ALA A 107 16.26 -1.06 25.60
C ALA A 107 16.08 -2.54 25.91
N THR A 108 15.66 -3.38 24.96
CA THR A 108 15.66 -4.84 25.12
C THR A 108 15.81 -5.56 23.78
N LYS A 109 16.65 -6.60 23.76
CA LYS A 109 16.77 -7.60 22.69
C LYS A 109 15.41 -8.20 22.24
N ASP A 110 14.38 -8.06 23.07
CA ASP A 110 13.04 -8.65 22.89
C ASP A 110 12.01 -7.72 22.24
N SER A 111 12.28 -6.41 22.15
CA SER A 111 11.26 -5.43 21.73
C SER A 111 11.04 -5.35 20.22
N GLU A 112 12.09 -5.60 19.41
CA GLU A 112 11.95 -5.82 17.95
C GLU A 112 11.12 -7.07 17.65
N VAL A 113 11.29 -8.14 18.46
CA VAL A 113 10.54 -9.40 18.35
C VAL A 113 9.07 -9.21 18.72
N ILE A 114 8.73 -8.31 19.63
CA ILE A 114 7.34 -8.03 20.03
C ILE A 114 6.60 -7.25 18.94
N LEU A 115 7.20 -6.21 18.37
CA LEU A 115 6.56 -5.45 17.29
C LEU A 115 6.40 -6.27 16.01
N ALA A 116 7.34 -7.17 15.72
CA ALA A 116 7.27 -8.06 14.58
C ALA A 116 6.12 -9.09 14.66
N ARG A 117 5.42 -9.23 15.79
CA ARG A 117 4.25 -10.12 15.94
C ARG A 117 2.96 -9.53 15.38
N SER A 118 2.92 -8.23 15.13
CA SER A 118 1.69 -7.58 14.67
C SER A 118 1.80 -7.27 13.18
N SER A 119 0.83 -7.77 12.42
CA SER A 119 0.67 -7.44 11.01
C SER A 119 -0.64 -6.68 10.81
N SER A 120 -0.57 -5.54 10.14
CA SER A 120 -1.77 -4.79 9.74
C SER A 120 -2.66 -5.57 8.77
N ARG A 121 -2.09 -6.54 8.03
CA ARG A 121 -2.80 -7.32 7.01
C ARG A 121 -3.24 -8.70 7.51
N TYR A 122 -2.44 -9.34 8.35
CA TYR A 122 -2.63 -10.73 8.75
C TYR A 122 -3.02 -10.89 10.23
N GLY A 123 -3.13 -9.78 10.97
CA GLY A 123 -3.54 -9.77 12.36
C GLY A 123 -2.37 -9.87 13.34
N ALA A 124 -2.70 -10.09 14.62
CA ALA A 124 -1.74 -10.21 15.70
C ALA A 124 -1.41 -11.69 15.98
N TYR A 125 -0.12 -11.98 16.12
CA TYR A 125 0.40 -13.29 16.47
C TYR A 125 0.90 -13.30 17.92
N LEU A 126 0.85 -14.46 18.60
CA LEU A 126 1.29 -14.56 19.99
C LEU A 126 2.82 -14.49 20.09
N THR A 127 3.51 -15.09 19.14
CA THR A 127 4.97 -15.10 19.01
C THR A 127 5.41 -14.75 17.58
N LEU A 128 6.69 -14.42 17.40
CA LEU A 128 7.25 -14.20 16.06
C LEU A 128 7.29 -15.51 15.27
N ASP A 129 7.52 -16.62 15.97
CA ASP A 129 7.51 -17.97 15.42
C ASP A 129 6.16 -18.28 14.76
N ASP A 130 5.03 -18.04 15.45
CA ASP A 130 3.69 -18.22 14.87
C ASP A 130 3.49 -17.44 13.57
N ARG A 131 4.07 -16.23 13.48
CA ARG A 131 3.99 -15.42 12.26
C ARG A 131 4.86 -16.01 11.15
N ILE A 132 6.05 -16.49 11.48
CA ILE A 132 6.97 -17.10 10.51
C ILE A 132 6.36 -18.40 9.99
N GLU A 133 5.87 -19.27 10.86
CA GLU A 133 5.14 -20.50 10.51
C GLU A 133 3.96 -20.22 9.57
N TYR A 134 3.18 -19.17 9.85
CA TYR A 134 2.11 -18.75 8.96
C TYR A 134 2.62 -18.32 7.57
N LEU A 135 3.70 -17.54 7.51
CA LEU A 135 4.31 -17.13 6.25
C LEU A 135 4.90 -18.33 5.50
N GLU A 136 5.53 -19.25 6.19
CA GLU A 136 6.06 -20.50 5.63
C GLU A 136 4.94 -21.37 5.07
N GLN A 137 3.80 -21.46 5.75
CA GLN A 137 2.62 -22.17 5.23
C GLN A 137 2.09 -21.53 3.94
N LEU A 138 2.03 -20.20 3.86
CA LEU A 138 1.63 -19.50 2.65
C LEU A 138 2.64 -19.72 1.51
N ILE A 139 3.93 -19.59 1.80
CA ILE A 139 5.00 -19.81 0.82
C ILE A 139 4.96 -21.25 0.31
N GLY A 140 4.89 -22.24 1.23
CA GLY A 140 4.81 -23.65 0.90
C GLY A 140 3.56 -24.05 0.12
N THR A 141 2.51 -23.23 0.12
CA THR A 141 1.28 -23.48 -0.66
C THR A 141 1.31 -22.82 -2.04
N TYR A 142 1.87 -21.62 -2.16
CA TYR A 142 1.69 -20.79 -3.35
C TYR A 142 2.96 -20.51 -4.16
N VAL A 143 4.14 -20.64 -3.55
CA VAL A 143 5.42 -20.38 -4.23
C VAL A 143 5.92 -21.70 -4.83
N PRO A 144 6.12 -21.80 -6.16
CA PRO A 144 6.56 -23.04 -6.82
C PRO A 144 8.06 -23.29 -6.61
N SER A 145 8.44 -23.61 -5.37
CA SER A 145 9.79 -23.89 -4.93
C SER A 145 9.75 -24.96 -3.84
N GLY A 146 10.81 -25.76 -3.73
CA GLY A 146 10.93 -26.82 -2.71
C GLY A 146 10.62 -28.23 -3.20
N PHE A 147 9.84 -28.39 -4.28
CA PHE A 147 9.55 -29.69 -4.89
C PHE A 147 9.66 -29.62 -6.41
N THR A 148 10.52 -30.46 -7.00
CA THR A 148 10.77 -30.49 -8.44
C THR A 148 10.41 -31.86 -9.00
N VAL A 149 9.57 -31.89 -10.03
CA VAL A 149 9.18 -33.10 -10.75
C VAL A 149 9.81 -33.09 -12.13
N THR A 150 10.63 -34.09 -12.42
CA THR A 150 11.25 -34.29 -13.73
C THR A 150 10.40 -35.24 -14.55
N ILE A 151 9.97 -34.79 -15.74
CA ILE A 151 9.20 -35.59 -16.69
C ILE A 151 9.98 -35.68 -18.00
N LYS A 152 10.42 -36.89 -18.33
CA LYS A 152 11.02 -37.22 -19.63
C LYS A 152 9.92 -37.62 -20.61
N HIS A 153 9.42 -36.66 -21.36
CA HIS A 153 8.24 -36.82 -22.22
C HIS A 153 8.57 -37.26 -23.65
N ASN A 154 9.80 -37.08 -24.14
CA ASN A 154 10.25 -37.47 -25.49
C ASN A 154 9.39 -36.92 -26.66
N GLN A 155 8.88 -35.69 -26.53
CA GLN A 155 7.99 -35.09 -27.54
C GLN A 155 8.74 -34.18 -28.53
N ASN A 156 10.06 -34.04 -28.39
CA ASN A 156 10.91 -33.18 -29.22
C ASN A 156 10.39 -31.73 -29.36
N ARG A 157 9.86 -31.18 -28.26
CA ARG A 157 9.27 -29.84 -28.17
C ARG A 157 9.23 -29.36 -26.72
N ASN A 158 8.85 -28.12 -26.52
CA ASN A 158 8.65 -27.53 -25.19
C ASN A 158 7.13 -27.42 -24.91
N PRO A 159 6.48 -28.47 -24.36
CA PRO A 159 5.04 -28.46 -24.14
C PRO A 159 4.63 -27.58 -22.94
N ASP A 160 3.52 -26.87 -23.06
CA ASP A 160 2.87 -26.22 -21.91
C ASP A 160 2.43 -27.28 -20.89
N VAL A 161 2.67 -27.02 -19.60
CA VAL A 161 2.41 -27.98 -18.51
C VAL A 161 1.33 -27.44 -17.59
N LYS A 162 0.27 -28.21 -17.41
CA LYS A 162 -0.78 -27.93 -16.42
C LYS A 162 -0.78 -28.99 -15.34
N VAL A 163 -0.74 -28.56 -14.09
CA VAL A 163 -0.67 -29.46 -12.94
C VAL A 163 -1.91 -29.32 -12.08
N ARG A 164 -2.47 -30.46 -11.70
CA ARG A 164 -3.66 -30.55 -10.88
C ARG A 164 -3.46 -31.54 -9.75
N TYR A 165 -3.84 -31.13 -8.56
CA TYR A 165 -3.86 -31.96 -7.36
C TYR A 165 -5.28 -32.42 -7.08
N TYR A 166 -5.42 -33.66 -6.63
CA TYR A 166 -6.68 -34.22 -6.12
C TYR A 166 -6.42 -35.40 -5.20
N GLU A 167 -7.41 -35.73 -4.39
CA GLU A 167 -7.38 -36.80 -3.41
C GLU A 167 -8.50 -37.80 -3.64
N TYR A 168 -8.28 -39.07 -3.27
CA TYR A 168 -9.25 -40.16 -3.37
C TYR A 168 -9.78 -40.37 -4.80
N ALA A 169 -8.89 -40.29 -5.79
CA ALA A 169 -9.20 -40.74 -7.14
C ALA A 169 -9.55 -42.22 -7.17
N LEU A 170 -10.32 -42.66 -8.16
CA LEU A 170 -10.70 -44.08 -8.29
C LEU A 170 -9.47 -45.00 -8.28
N GLY A 171 -9.44 -45.94 -7.34
CA GLY A 171 -8.35 -46.90 -7.20
C GLY A 171 -7.19 -46.41 -6.32
N THR A 172 -7.31 -45.22 -5.71
CA THR A 172 -6.34 -44.69 -4.75
C THR A 172 -6.88 -44.68 -3.32
N GLU A 173 -8.15 -45.07 -3.12
CA GLU A 173 -8.73 -45.19 -1.79
C GLU A 173 -8.02 -46.31 -0.99
N PRO A 174 -7.60 -46.05 0.27
CA PRO A 174 -6.78 -47.00 1.04
C PRO A 174 -7.39 -48.39 1.21
N ASP A 175 -8.71 -48.47 1.40
CA ASP A 175 -9.43 -49.72 1.67
C ASP A 175 -10.17 -50.26 0.43
N GLY A 176 -9.79 -49.79 -0.77
CA GLY A 176 -10.38 -50.21 -2.04
C GLY A 176 -11.51 -49.30 -2.53
N ILE A 177 -12.05 -49.62 -3.70
CA ILE A 177 -12.97 -48.73 -4.43
C ILE A 177 -14.21 -48.37 -3.59
N GLY A 178 -14.51 -47.07 -3.49
CA GLY A 178 -15.69 -46.60 -2.76
C GLY A 178 -15.57 -46.56 -1.24
N THR A 179 -14.37 -46.78 -0.69
CA THR A 179 -14.12 -46.69 0.76
C THR A 179 -13.62 -45.31 1.23
N GLY A 180 -13.47 -44.36 0.31
CA GLY A 180 -13.12 -42.98 0.63
C GLY A 180 -14.16 -42.26 1.51
N PRO A 181 -13.79 -41.10 2.09
CA PRO A 181 -14.72 -40.27 2.86
C PRO A 181 -16.04 -39.97 2.12
N LYS A 182 -17.12 -39.76 2.89
CA LYS A 182 -18.42 -39.45 2.30
C LYS A 182 -18.33 -38.24 1.37
N GLY A 183 -18.70 -38.42 0.11
CA GLY A 183 -18.66 -37.38 -0.92
C GLY A 183 -17.34 -37.28 -1.69
N SER A 184 -16.36 -38.15 -1.44
CA SER A 184 -15.09 -38.18 -2.18
C SER A 184 -15.04 -39.20 -3.31
N PHE A 185 -16.13 -39.94 -3.59
CA PHE A 185 -16.14 -40.96 -4.64
C PHE A 185 -15.90 -40.32 -6.01
N GLY A 186 -14.84 -40.76 -6.70
CA GLY A 186 -14.40 -40.16 -7.96
C GLY A 186 -13.39 -39.00 -7.81
N GLY A 187 -13.04 -38.63 -6.57
CA GLY A 187 -12.04 -37.62 -6.25
C GLY A 187 -12.60 -36.40 -5.52
N THR A 188 -11.79 -35.79 -4.67
CA THR A 188 -12.05 -34.53 -3.95
C THR A 188 -10.80 -33.63 -3.94
N ASN A 189 -10.90 -32.43 -3.38
CA ASN A 189 -9.80 -31.46 -3.26
C ASN A 189 -9.10 -31.17 -4.60
N ASN A 190 -9.92 -31.05 -5.65
CA ASN A 190 -9.45 -30.85 -7.02
C ASN A 190 -9.07 -29.39 -7.25
N VAL A 191 -7.77 -29.11 -7.32
CA VAL A 191 -7.22 -27.75 -7.44
C VAL A 191 -6.11 -27.68 -8.47
N ASP A 192 -6.05 -26.58 -9.20
CA ASP A 192 -4.92 -26.26 -10.06
C ASP A 192 -3.74 -25.80 -9.19
N VAL A 193 -2.55 -26.36 -9.48
CA VAL A 193 -1.35 -26.11 -8.68
C VAL A 193 -0.53 -25.00 -9.35
N PRO A 194 -0.10 -23.96 -8.62
CA PRO A 194 0.81 -22.97 -9.18
C PRO A 194 2.15 -23.62 -9.50
N THR A 195 2.67 -23.39 -10.71
CA THR A 195 3.87 -24.08 -11.21
C THR A 195 4.84 -23.10 -11.84
N THR A 196 6.12 -23.47 -11.83
CA THR A 196 7.14 -22.88 -12.70
C THR A 196 7.76 -24.00 -13.52
N VAL A 197 7.90 -23.80 -14.82
CA VAL A 197 8.32 -24.84 -15.76
C VAL A 197 9.65 -24.45 -16.38
N GLU A 198 10.63 -25.34 -16.26
CA GLU A 198 11.93 -25.25 -16.92
C GLU A 198 12.09 -26.41 -17.91
N TYR A 199 12.69 -26.15 -19.06
CA TYR A 199 12.97 -27.19 -20.06
C TYR A 199 14.46 -27.47 -20.06
N LYS A 200 14.83 -28.63 -19.51
CA LYS A 200 16.22 -29.09 -19.50
C LYS A 200 16.72 -29.36 -20.93
N ASP A 201 15.85 -29.94 -21.75
CA ASP A 201 16.07 -30.20 -23.17
C ASP A 201 14.70 -30.37 -23.89
N ALA A 202 14.72 -30.63 -25.19
CA ALA A 202 13.50 -30.80 -25.99
C ALA A 202 12.64 -32.03 -25.63
N ASN A 203 13.12 -32.90 -24.73
CA ASN A 203 12.45 -34.14 -24.34
C ASN A 203 12.20 -34.24 -22.83
N THR A 204 12.64 -33.25 -22.05
CA THR A 204 12.63 -33.30 -20.59
C THR A 204 12.22 -31.95 -20.02
N VAL A 205 11.19 -31.99 -19.17
CA VAL A 205 10.68 -30.83 -18.44
C VAL A 205 10.90 -31.00 -16.94
N LEU A 206 11.27 -29.91 -16.27
CA LEU A 206 11.36 -29.76 -14.84
C LEU A 206 10.18 -28.90 -14.38
N VAL A 207 9.35 -29.46 -13.52
CA VAL A 207 8.14 -28.79 -13.01
C VAL A 207 8.36 -28.50 -11.54
N HIS A 208 8.56 -27.23 -11.22
CA HIS A 208 8.71 -26.75 -9.85
C HIS A 208 7.32 -26.49 -9.26
N LEU A 209 7.10 -27.05 -8.08
CA LEU A 209 5.85 -27.05 -7.34
C LEU A 209 6.09 -26.56 -5.91
N PRO A 210 5.06 -26.00 -5.25
CA PRO A 210 5.14 -25.67 -3.83
C PRO A 210 5.35 -26.88 -2.95
N THR A 211 6.09 -26.71 -1.85
CA THR A 211 6.47 -27.77 -0.91
C THR A 211 5.28 -28.56 -0.35
N ASN A 212 4.10 -27.94 -0.18
CA ASN A 212 2.91 -28.61 0.35
C ASN A 212 2.31 -29.66 -0.59
N TYR A 213 2.65 -29.62 -1.88
CA TYR A 213 2.25 -30.63 -2.88
C TYR A 213 3.28 -31.74 -3.05
N ARG A 214 4.31 -31.79 -2.21
CA ARG A 214 5.33 -32.82 -2.26
C ARG A 214 4.72 -34.21 -2.05
N LEU A 215 4.91 -35.08 -3.03
CA LEU A 215 4.53 -36.50 -3.01
C LEU A 215 5.78 -37.37 -3.21
N THR A 216 5.72 -38.60 -2.73
CA THR A 216 6.78 -39.60 -2.87
C THR A 216 6.58 -40.40 -4.15
N GLY A 217 7.69 -40.81 -4.78
CA GLY A 217 7.69 -41.64 -5.99
C GLY A 217 8.10 -40.89 -7.24
N ALA A 218 7.74 -41.44 -8.40
CA ALA A 218 8.02 -40.84 -9.71
C ALA A 218 6.73 -40.80 -10.55
N PRO A 219 6.53 -39.76 -11.37
CA PRO A 219 5.35 -39.69 -12.22
C PRO A 219 5.38 -40.79 -13.28
N ILE A 220 4.24 -41.41 -13.54
CA ILE A 220 4.08 -42.48 -14.54
C ILE A 220 3.10 -42.00 -15.61
N PHE A 221 3.45 -42.17 -16.88
CA PHE A 221 2.54 -41.89 -17.98
C PHE A 221 1.44 -42.96 -18.07
N GLU A 222 0.19 -42.53 -17.91
CA GLU A 222 -1.02 -43.34 -18.00
C GLU A 222 -2.17 -42.50 -18.59
N GLN A 223 -2.89 -43.06 -19.57
CA GLN A 223 -4.10 -42.42 -20.15
C GLN A 223 -3.86 -40.93 -20.51
N ASP A 224 -2.85 -40.69 -21.35
CA ASP A 224 -2.48 -39.39 -21.92
C ASP A 224 -1.86 -38.37 -20.97
N LYS A 225 -1.63 -38.72 -19.70
CA LYS A 225 -1.07 -37.81 -18.69
C LYS A 225 -0.02 -38.51 -17.85
N TRP A 226 0.85 -37.72 -17.22
CA TRP A 226 1.71 -38.24 -16.16
C TRP A 226 0.98 -38.11 -14.82
N ARG A 227 1.00 -39.17 -14.01
CA ARG A 227 0.41 -39.19 -12.67
C ARG A 227 1.47 -39.57 -11.66
N LEU A 228 1.59 -38.77 -10.61
CA LEU A 228 2.37 -39.09 -9.42
C LEU A 228 1.38 -39.38 -8.29
N ILE A 229 1.33 -40.63 -7.85
CA ILE A 229 0.38 -41.12 -6.86
C ILE A 229 1.14 -41.50 -5.61
N ASP A 230 0.72 -40.97 -4.47
CA ASP A 230 1.26 -41.28 -3.14
C ASP A 230 0.08 -41.50 -2.18
N GLY A 231 -0.21 -42.78 -1.91
CA GLY A 231 -1.42 -43.19 -1.22
C GLY A 231 -2.69 -42.69 -1.92
N TYR A 232 -3.52 -41.95 -1.18
CA TYR A 232 -4.76 -41.37 -1.68
C TYR A 232 -4.58 -40.02 -2.41
N LYS A 233 -3.35 -39.50 -2.50
CA LYS A 233 -3.05 -38.21 -3.11
C LYS A 233 -2.52 -38.39 -4.52
N THR A 234 -2.89 -37.50 -5.44
CA THR A 234 -2.42 -37.56 -6.83
C THR A 234 -2.09 -36.18 -7.37
N LEU A 235 -0.94 -36.07 -8.02
CA LEU A 235 -0.61 -34.99 -8.94
C LEU A 235 -0.73 -35.48 -10.38
N SER A 236 -1.46 -34.74 -11.20
CA SER A 236 -1.65 -34.99 -12.62
C SER A 236 -0.98 -33.90 -13.44
N PHE A 237 -0.14 -34.29 -14.39
CA PHE A 237 0.61 -33.41 -15.27
C PHE A 237 0.11 -33.61 -16.70
N ASP A 238 -0.47 -32.56 -17.26
CA ASP A 238 -1.02 -32.52 -18.60
C ASP A 238 -0.10 -31.67 -19.48
N LEU A 239 0.49 -32.30 -20.51
CA LEU A 239 1.41 -31.69 -21.48
C LEU A 239 0.71 -31.44 -22.85
N GLY A 240 -0.63 -31.47 -22.86
CA GLY A 240 -1.45 -31.37 -24.06
C GLY A 240 -1.40 -32.63 -24.92
N THR A 241 -1.44 -32.48 -26.25
CA THR A 241 -1.38 -33.61 -27.19
C THR A 241 -0.03 -34.31 -27.13
N VAL A 242 -0.01 -35.62 -26.87
CA VAL A 242 1.22 -36.40 -26.68
C VAL A 242 1.26 -37.65 -27.57
N ASP A 243 2.44 -37.99 -28.07
CA ASP A 243 2.72 -39.32 -28.59
C ASP A 243 2.89 -40.30 -27.42
N THR A 244 1.89 -41.15 -27.21
CA THR A 244 1.82 -42.19 -26.17
C THR A 244 3.03 -43.13 -26.23
N THR A 245 3.49 -43.51 -27.43
CA THR A 245 4.60 -44.48 -27.58
C THR A 245 5.91 -43.84 -27.14
N ALA A 246 6.14 -42.58 -27.51
CA ALA A 246 7.31 -41.82 -27.08
C ALA A 246 7.29 -41.54 -25.57
N ALA A 247 6.12 -41.19 -25.04
CA ALA A 247 5.91 -40.94 -23.61
C ALA A 247 6.23 -42.16 -22.75
N ILE A 248 5.73 -43.36 -23.12
CA ILE A 248 6.00 -44.61 -22.40
C ILE A 248 7.51 -44.93 -22.37
N LYS A 249 8.23 -44.70 -23.47
CA LYS A 249 9.70 -44.89 -23.53
C LYS A 249 10.45 -43.95 -22.59
N GLY A 250 9.85 -42.83 -22.20
CA GLY A 250 10.45 -41.84 -21.32
C GLY A 250 10.26 -42.13 -19.83
N ASN A 251 9.27 -42.96 -19.45
CA ASN A 251 8.86 -43.16 -18.06
C ASN A 251 9.98 -43.52 -17.08
N SER A 252 10.98 -44.29 -17.52
CA SER A 252 12.11 -44.67 -16.66
C SER A 252 13.04 -43.51 -16.29
N GLY A 253 12.94 -42.37 -17.00
CA GLY A 253 13.69 -41.15 -16.71
C GLY A 253 12.94 -40.14 -15.84
N ASN A 254 11.72 -40.46 -15.41
CA ASN A 254 10.94 -39.60 -14.55
C ASN A 254 11.43 -39.69 -13.11
N SER A 255 11.41 -38.56 -12.40
CA SER A 255 11.84 -38.53 -11.01
C SER A 255 11.22 -37.36 -10.26
N THR A 256 11.31 -37.41 -8.93
CA THR A 256 11.03 -36.27 -8.07
C THR A 256 12.30 -35.92 -7.30
N SER A 257 12.49 -34.63 -7.05
CA SER A 257 13.54 -34.10 -6.21
C SER A 257 12.92 -33.09 -5.25
N GLN A 258 13.51 -32.97 -4.08
CA GLN A 258 13.11 -32.01 -3.07
C GLN A 258 14.32 -31.13 -2.84
N ASP A 259 14.13 -29.82 -2.76
CA ASP A 259 15.20 -28.90 -2.36
C ASP A 259 15.39 -29.01 -0.85
N ASN A 260 15.84 -30.17 -0.42
CA ASN A 260 16.25 -30.42 0.95
C ASN A 260 17.69 -29.92 1.10
N ASN A 261 17.91 -28.61 0.97
CA ASN A 261 19.09 -28.00 1.58
C ASN A 261 18.89 -28.03 3.10
N VAL A 262 18.98 -29.23 3.69
CA VAL A 262 19.04 -29.40 5.13
C VAL A 262 20.42 -28.90 5.54
N ILE A 263 20.50 -27.60 5.86
CA ILE A 263 21.69 -27.04 6.50
C ILE A 263 21.70 -27.61 7.91
N THR A 264 22.49 -28.67 8.09
CA THR A 264 22.68 -29.28 9.39
C THR A 264 23.66 -28.41 10.16
N ALA A 265 23.31 -28.01 11.39
CA ALA A 265 24.23 -27.27 12.22
C ALA A 265 25.50 -28.11 12.45
N PRO A 266 26.71 -27.51 12.35
CA PRO A 266 27.96 -28.14 12.76
C PRO A 266 27.84 -28.88 14.10
N GLN A 267 28.24 -30.15 14.12
CA GLN A 267 28.33 -30.97 15.31
C GLN A 267 29.80 -31.15 15.71
N ASN A 268 30.04 -31.64 16.92
CA ASN A 268 31.38 -31.99 17.42
C ASN A 268 32.41 -30.84 17.35
N LEU A 269 31.97 -29.60 17.65
CA LEU A 269 32.86 -28.44 17.69
C LEU A 269 33.95 -28.64 18.75
N HIS A 270 35.22 -28.62 18.33
CA HIS A 270 36.36 -28.64 19.23
C HIS A 270 37.47 -27.71 18.76
N ALA A 271 38.18 -27.13 19.72
CA ALA A 271 39.34 -26.27 19.49
C ALA A 271 40.64 -27.08 19.64
N THR A 272 41.57 -26.90 18.71
CA THR A 272 42.93 -27.43 18.80
C THR A 272 43.93 -26.28 18.76
N ALA A 273 44.80 -26.17 19.77
CA ALA A 273 45.82 -25.14 19.80
C ALA A 273 46.79 -25.29 18.61
N ILE A 274 47.03 -24.19 17.89
CA ILE A 274 48.07 -24.11 16.86
C ILE A 274 49.36 -23.58 17.49
N ASN A 275 49.24 -22.59 18.38
CA ASN A 275 50.32 -22.06 19.23
C ASN A 275 49.72 -21.30 20.43
N ASP A 276 50.59 -20.72 21.26
CA ASP A 276 50.25 -20.04 22.53
C ASP A 276 49.28 -18.84 22.38
N THR A 277 48.99 -18.41 21.15
CA THR A 277 48.11 -17.26 20.88
C THR A 277 47.01 -17.57 19.86
N THR A 278 46.95 -18.80 19.32
CA THR A 278 45.99 -19.15 18.26
C THR A 278 45.49 -20.59 18.38
N GLU A 279 44.19 -20.75 18.15
CA GLU A 279 43.50 -22.04 18.12
C GLU A 279 42.77 -22.24 16.79
N LYS A 280 42.65 -23.49 16.37
CA LYS A 280 41.86 -23.93 15.22
C LYS A 280 40.55 -24.53 15.72
N LEU A 281 39.42 -24.04 15.20
CA LEU A 281 38.11 -24.68 15.40
C LEU A 281 37.85 -25.71 14.30
N ILE A 282 37.41 -26.89 14.70
CA ILE A 282 37.05 -28.01 13.82
C ILE A 282 35.65 -28.49 14.22
N TRP A 283 34.82 -28.80 13.23
CA TRP A 283 33.46 -29.31 13.41
C TRP A 283 33.13 -30.33 12.29
N GLU A 284 32.06 -31.10 12.48
CA GLU A 284 31.52 -32.10 11.55
C GLU A 284 30.12 -31.71 11.05
#